data_AF-A0A493TNY8-F1
#
_entry.id   AF-A0A493TNY8-F1
#
_cell.length_a   1.000
_cell.length_b   1.000
_cell.length_c   1.000
_cell.angle_alpha   90.00
_cell.angle_beta   90.00
_cell.angle_gamma   90.00
#
_symmetry.space_group_name_H-M   'P 1'
#
loop_
_entity.id
_entity.type
_entity.pdbx_description
1 polymer ?
#
loop_
_entity_poly.entity_id
_entity_poly.type
_entity_poly.pdbx_seq_one_letter_code
_entity_poly.pdbx_strand_id
1 'polypeptide(L)'
;MVIKVYIASSSGSTAIKKQQQDVLGFLEANKIEFEEKDIAANEENRKWMRENVPEDSRPASGNPLPPRLFNDSRYLGDYEAFFEARENNAVYAFLGLTAPPGSKVGVYTGHSKPQPVFYTLFFSAPGRIFHMFLWLSQ
;
A
#
# COMPACT_ATOMS: atom_id res chain seq x y z
N MET A 1 -6.47 -10.66 11.51
CA MET A 1 -5.73 -9.91 10.48
C MET A 1 -5.30 -10.91 9.44
N VAL A 2 -6.01 -10.92 8.31
CA VAL A 2 -5.70 -11.80 7.17
C VAL A 2 -5.46 -10.92 5.95
N ILE A 3 -4.33 -11.13 5.27
CA ILE A 3 -4.03 -10.44 4.02
C ILE A 3 -4.89 -11.06 2.92
N LYS A 4 -5.65 -10.24 2.19
CA LYS A 4 -6.44 -10.68 1.04
C LYS A 4 -5.86 -10.06 -0.21
N VAL A 5 -5.53 -10.90 -1.18
CA VAL A 5 -5.02 -10.47 -2.48
C VAL A 5 -6.07 -10.77 -3.53
N TYR A 6 -6.68 -9.73 -4.07
CA TYR A 6 -7.62 -9.86 -5.18
C TYR A 6 -6.85 -10.00 -6.48
N ILE A 7 -7.06 -11.13 -7.16
CA ILE A 7 -6.36 -11.53 -8.38
C ILE A 7 -7.36 -11.90 -9.47
N ALA A 8 -6.94 -11.89 -10.72
CA ALA A 8 -7.69 -12.46 -11.84
C ALA A 8 -6.90 -13.63 -12.43
N SER A 9 -7.33 -14.85 -12.13
CA SER A 9 -6.64 -16.08 -12.57
C SER A 9 -6.59 -16.20 -14.10
N SER A 10 -7.69 -15.82 -14.77
CA SER A 10 -7.82 -15.86 -16.24
C SER A 10 -7.57 -14.51 -16.92
N SER A 11 -6.75 -13.64 -16.31
CA SER A 11 -6.40 -12.34 -16.92
C SER A 11 -5.77 -12.50 -18.31
N GLY A 12 -6.23 -11.72 -19.30
CA GLY A 12 -5.63 -11.66 -20.64
C GLY A 12 -4.30 -10.91 -20.70
N SER A 13 -3.96 -10.13 -19.66
CA SER A 13 -2.75 -9.31 -19.64
C SER A 13 -1.59 -10.05 -18.96
N THR A 14 -0.49 -10.23 -19.72
CA THR A 14 0.75 -10.80 -19.19
C THR A 14 1.37 -9.94 -18.08
N ALA A 15 1.22 -8.60 -18.17
CA ALA A 15 1.72 -7.70 -17.15
C ALA A 15 0.99 -7.91 -15.81
N ILE A 16 -0.35 -7.98 -15.84
CA ILE A 16 -1.18 -8.25 -14.65
C ILE A 16 -0.81 -9.61 -14.04
N LYS A 17 -0.65 -10.66 -14.87
CA LYS A 17 -0.25 -11.99 -14.40
C LYS A 17 1.08 -11.95 -13.64
N LYS A 18 2.09 -11.25 -14.17
CA LYS A 18 3.39 -11.10 -13.51
C LYS A 18 3.31 -10.33 -12.19
N GLN A 19 2.54 -9.24 -12.16
CA GLN A 19 2.34 -8.44 -10.94
C GLN A 19 1.66 -9.26 -9.84
N GLN A 20 0.62 -10.02 -10.18
CA GLN A 20 -0.04 -10.93 -9.24
C GLN A 20 0.94 -11.98 -8.72
N GLN A 21 1.69 -12.64 -9.62
CA GLN A 21 2.68 -13.65 -9.22
C GLN A 21 3.77 -13.10 -8.32
N ASP A 22 4.24 -11.87 -8.55
CA ASP A 22 5.25 -11.23 -7.70
C ASP A 22 4.72 -10.95 -6.29
N VAL A 23 3.49 -10.43 -6.18
CA VAL A 23 2.84 -10.22 -4.87
C VAL A 23 2.66 -11.55 -4.14
N LEU A 24 2.04 -12.54 -4.78
CA LEU A 24 1.77 -13.85 -4.17
C LEU A 24 3.09 -14.55 -3.76
N GLY A 25 4.05 -14.60 -4.68
CA GLY A 25 5.35 -15.22 -4.45
C GLY A 25 6.13 -14.54 -3.33
N PHE A 26 6.02 -13.22 -3.19
CA PHE A 26 6.61 -12.52 -2.04
C PHE A 26 5.97 -12.95 -0.71
N LEU A 27 4.64 -12.98 -0.64
CA LEU A 27 3.92 -13.36 0.58
C LEU A 27 4.25 -14.81 0.98
N GLU A 28 4.26 -15.73 0.02
CA GLU A 28 4.66 -17.13 0.22
C GLU A 28 6.10 -17.27 0.71
N ALA A 29 7.06 -16.61 0.03
CA ALA A 29 8.47 -16.68 0.39
C ALA A 29 8.75 -16.16 1.81
N ASN A 30 7.98 -15.16 2.25
CA ASN A 30 8.08 -14.57 3.59
C ASN A 30 7.16 -15.26 4.62
N LYS A 31 6.47 -16.34 4.24
CA LYS A 31 5.55 -17.10 5.09
C LYS A 31 4.46 -16.23 5.71
N ILE A 32 4.01 -15.22 4.97
CA ILE A 32 2.89 -14.37 5.36
C ILE A 32 1.61 -15.11 4.97
N GLU A 33 0.69 -15.27 5.92
CA GLU A 33 -0.61 -15.90 5.65
C GLU A 33 -1.51 -14.95 4.85
N PHE A 34 -2.06 -15.44 3.74
CA PHE A 34 -2.95 -14.66 2.89
C PHE A 34 -4.02 -15.54 2.22
N GLU A 35 -5.08 -14.89 1.75
CA GLU A 35 -6.13 -15.49 0.92
C GLU A 35 -6.10 -14.90 -0.50
N GLU A 36 -6.16 -15.78 -1.50
CA GLU A 36 -6.42 -15.38 -2.88
C GLU A 36 -7.91 -15.22 -3.12
N LYS A 37 -8.31 -14.03 -3.58
CA LYS A 37 -9.69 -13.71 -3.93
C LYS A 37 -9.79 -13.52 -5.43
N ASP A 38 -10.03 -14.62 -6.15
CA ASP A 38 -10.14 -14.58 -7.60
C ASP A 38 -11.41 -13.83 -8.05
N ILE A 39 -11.24 -12.74 -8.81
CA ILE A 39 -12.30 -11.92 -9.36
C ILE A 39 -12.75 -12.38 -10.75
N ALA A 40 -11.97 -13.26 -11.39
CA ALA A 40 -12.28 -13.74 -12.72
C ALA A 40 -13.31 -14.86 -12.69
N ALA A 41 -13.19 -15.78 -11.72
CA ALA A 41 -14.11 -16.89 -11.52
C ALA A 41 -15.23 -16.60 -10.51
N ASN A 42 -15.09 -15.60 -9.64
CA ASN A 42 -16.06 -15.29 -8.59
C ASN A 42 -16.55 -13.83 -8.70
N GLU A 43 -17.84 -13.67 -8.95
CA GLU A 43 -18.48 -12.37 -9.12
C GLU A 43 -18.60 -11.57 -7.82
N GLU A 44 -18.80 -12.23 -6.68
CA GLU A 44 -18.86 -11.57 -5.38
C GLU A 44 -17.51 -10.92 -5.05
N ASN A 45 -16.41 -11.63 -5.25
CA ASN A 45 -15.06 -11.07 -5.09
C ASN A 45 -14.84 -9.87 -6.02
N ARG A 46 -15.28 -9.98 -7.28
CA ARG A 46 -15.17 -8.91 -8.28
C ARG A 46 -15.93 -7.65 -7.88
N LYS A 47 -17.18 -7.81 -7.44
CA LYS A 47 -18.02 -6.72 -6.98
C LYS A 47 -17.44 -6.08 -5.73
N TRP A 48 -17.12 -6.89 -4.73
CA TRP A 48 -16.57 -6.42 -3.46
C TRP A 48 -15.28 -5.65 -3.64
N MET A 49 -14.34 -6.15 -4.46
CA MET A 49 -13.09 -5.44 -4.75
C MET A 49 -13.36 -4.04 -5.33
N ARG A 50 -14.24 -3.94 -6.34
CA ARG A 50 -14.52 -2.66 -7.01
C ARG A 50 -15.17 -1.65 -6.07
N GLU A 51 -16.05 -2.10 -5.18
CA GLU A 51 -16.75 -1.25 -4.22
C GLU A 51 -15.83 -0.77 -3.09
N ASN A 52 -14.88 -1.60 -2.65
CA ASN A 52 -14.01 -1.32 -1.50
C ASN A 52 -12.65 -0.69 -1.89
N VAL A 53 -12.33 -0.55 -3.18
CA VAL A 53 -11.21 0.28 -3.62
C VAL A 53 -11.61 1.77 -3.48
N PRO A 54 -10.86 2.57 -2.70
CA PRO A 54 -11.08 4.01 -2.55
C PRO A 54 -11.05 4.76 -3.88
N GLU A 55 -11.85 5.81 -4.00
CA GLU A 55 -12.05 6.55 -5.24
C GLU A 55 -10.76 7.23 -5.76
N ASP A 56 -9.91 7.71 -4.86
CA ASP A 56 -8.59 8.29 -5.16
C ASP A 56 -7.58 7.26 -5.68
N SER A 57 -7.81 5.97 -5.41
CA SER A 57 -7.00 4.84 -5.86
C SER A 57 -7.59 4.14 -7.09
N ARG A 58 -8.68 4.66 -7.66
CA ARG A 58 -9.28 4.12 -8.89
C ARG A 58 -8.58 4.72 -10.12
N PRO A 59 -8.45 3.95 -11.21
CA PRO A 59 -7.93 4.48 -12.46
C PRO A 59 -8.86 5.56 -13.02
N ALA A 60 -8.29 6.51 -13.76
CA ALA A 60 -9.04 7.62 -14.39
C ALA A 60 -10.14 7.14 -15.37
N SER A 61 -10.01 5.92 -15.88
CA SER A 61 -11.02 5.27 -16.72
C SER A 61 -11.05 3.77 -16.44
N GLY A 62 -12.26 3.20 -16.38
CA GLY A 62 -12.48 1.77 -16.19
C GLY A 62 -12.53 1.31 -14.74
N ASN A 63 -12.45 -0.02 -14.55
CA ASN A 63 -12.51 -0.66 -13.24
C ASN A 63 -11.11 -0.82 -12.64
N PRO A 64 -10.95 -0.81 -11.30
CA PRO A 64 -9.69 -1.16 -10.67
C PRO A 64 -9.22 -2.55 -11.11
N LEU A 65 -7.94 -2.63 -11.50
CA LEU A 65 -7.30 -3.84 -12.01
C LEU A 65 -6.54 -4.56 -10.88
N PRO A 66 -6.50 -5.91 -10.86
CA PRO A 66 -5.68 -6.66 -9.91
C PRO A 66 -4.18 -6.56 -10.24
N PRO A 67 -3.28 -6.81 -9.26
CA PRO A 67 -3.59 -7.19 -7.88
C PRO A 67 -4.07 -5.99 -7.02
N ARG A 68 -5.00 -6.26 -6.09
CA ARG A 68 -5.41 -5.28 -5.06
C ARG A 68 -5.29 -5.94 -3.69
N LEU A 69 -4.60 -5.29 -2.76
CA LEU A 69 -4.28 -5.83 -1.45
C LEU A 69 -5.15 -5.19 -0.38
N PHE A 70 -5.65 -6.05 0.51
CA PHE A 70 -6.44 -5.66 1.67
C PHE A 70 -5.92 -6.39 2.91
N ASN A 71 -6.04 -5.77 4.08
CA ASN A 71 -5.94 -6.46 5.36
C ASN A 71 -7.35 -6.50 5.96
N ASP A 72 -7.92 -7.70 6.04
CA ASP A 72 -9.32 -7.93 6.34
C ASP A 72 -10.28 -7.20 5.37
N SER A 73 -10.74 -5.99 5.72
CA SER A 73 -11.55 -5.11 4.86
C SER A 73 -10.87 -3.78 4.52
N ARG A 74 -9.72 -3.48 5.16
CA ARG A 74 -8.99 -2.24 4.95
C ARG A 74 -8.19 -2.33 3.67
N TYR A 75 -8.39 -1.37 2.76
CA TYR A 75 -7.56 -1.23 1.57
C TYR A 75 -6.13 -0.86 1.95
N LEU A 76 -5.15 -1.58 1.40
CA LEU A 76 -3.73 -1.33 1.59
C LEU A 76 -3.14 -0.59 0.40
N GLY A 77 -3.46 -1.06 -0.81
CA GLY A 77 -2.91 -0.51 -2.05
C GLY A 77 -3.02 -1.48 -3.21
N ASP A 78 -2.38 -1.10 -4.32
CA ASP A 78 -2.22 -1.94 -5.49
C ASP A 78 -0.78 -2.39 -5.67
N TYR A 79 -0.45 -2.87 -6.87
CA TYR A 79 0.89 -3.35 -7.17
C TYR A 79 1.95 -2.25 -7.01
N GLU A 80 1.68 -1.01 -7.42
CA GLU A 80 2.68 0.06 -7.35
C GLU A 80 2.97 0.42 -5.88
N ALA A 81 1.93 0.55 -5.07
CA ALA A 81 2.09 0.78 -3.63
C ALA A 81 2.84 -0.36 -2.92
N PHE A 82 2.56 -1.62 -3.29
CA PHE A 82 3.29 -2.78 -2.78
C PHE A 82 4.75 -2.77 -3.22
N PHE A 83 5.02 -2.46 -4.49
CA PHE A 83 6.36 -2.41 -5.05
C PHE A 83 7.20 -1.31 -4.37
N GLU A 84 6.63 -0.12 -4.18
CA GLU A 84 7.27 0.97 -3.42
C GLU A 84 7.57 0.55 -1.98
N ALA A 85 6.63 -0.10 -1.30
CA ALA A 85 6.86 -0.63 0.04
C ALA A 85 7.99 -1.67 0.07
N ARG A 86 8.13 -2.47 -0.99
CA ARG A 86 9.19 -3.47 -1.14
C ARG A 86 10.56 -2.83 -1.33
N GLU A 87 10.68 -1.86 -2.24
CA GLU A 87 11.92 -1.11 -2.45
C GLU A 87 12.39 -0.40 -1.18
N ASN A 88 11.43 0.10 -0.38
CA ASN A 88 11.70 0.76 0.89
C ASN A 88 11.88 -0.20 2.07
N ASN A 89 11.87 -1.52 1.89
CA ASN A 89 11.94 -2.52 2.98
C ASN A 89 10.86 -2.30 4.07
N ALA A 90 9.67 -1.87 3.66
CA ALA A 90 8.59 -1.48 4.54
C ALA A 90 7.29 -2.27 4.25
N VAL A 91 7.40 -3.43 3.58
CA VAL A 91 6.24 -4.27 3.21
C VAL A 91 5.44 -4.70 4.44
N TYR A 92 6.08 -5.09 5.54
CA TYR A 92 5.36 -5.46 6.76
C TYR A 92 4.53 -4.29 7.29
N ALA A 93 5.08 -3.07 7.30
CA ALA A 93 4.33 -1.87 7.69
C ALA A 93 3.18 -1.57 6.71
N PHE A 94 3.41 -1.69 5.40
CA PHE A 94 2.37 -1.57 4.37
C PHE A 94 1.23 -2.57 4.57
N LEU A 95 1.55 -3.82 4.89
CA LEU A 95 0.57 -4.87 5.19
C LEU A 95 -0.11 -4.69 6.55
N GLY A 96 0.38 -3.77 7.40
CA GLY A 96 -0.08 -3.59 8.78
C GLY A 96 0.32 -4.73 9.70
N LEU A 97 1.43 -5.41 9.41
CA LEU A 97 1.99 -6.53 10.17
C LEU A 97 3.24 -6.10 10.93
N THR A 98 3.53 -6.78 12.04
CA THR A 98 4.79 -6.62 12.75
C THR A 98 5.91 -7.33 11.99
N ALA A 99 6.97 -6.60 11.65
CA ALA A 99 8.13 -7.20 10.99
C ALA A 99 8.82 -8.23 11.91
N PRO A 100 9.31 -9.36 11.38
CA PRO A 100 10.02 -10.34 12.18
C PRO A 100 11.34 -9.78 12.72
N PRO A 101 11.79 -10.22 13.91
CA PRO A 101 13.04 -9.76 14.51
C PRO A 101 14.24 -9.94 13.57
N GLY A 102 15.04 -8.89 13.39
CA GLY A 102 16.21 -8.91 12.51
C GLY A 102 15.96 -8.48 11.06
N SER A 103 14.71 -8.16 10.69
CA SER A 103 14.39 -7.57 9.39
C SER A 103 14.85 -6.12 9.30
N LYS A 104 15.33 -5.69 8.12
CA LYS A 104 15.49 -4.25 7.85
C LYS A 104 14.09 -3.64 7.78
N VAL A 105 13.80 -2.65 8.64
CA VAL A 105 12.52 -1.95 8.67
C VAL A 105 12.72 -0.55 8.10
N GLY A 106 12.13 -0.27 6.95
CA GLY A 106 12.03 1.08 6.41
C GLY A 106 10.75 1.79 6.86
N VAL A 107 10.66 3.08 6.56
CA VAL A 107 9.48 3.90 6.85
C VAL A 107 8.55 3.85 5.64
N TYR A 108 7.30 3.38 5.82
CA TYR A 108 6.25 3.51 4.82
C TYR A 108 5.33 4.68 5.19
N THR A 109 5.42 5.79 4.48
CA THR A 109 4.43 6.86 4.51
C THR A 109 3.39 6.51 3.44
N GLY A 110 2.25 5.94 3.83
CA GLY A 110 1.20 5.58 2.86
C GLY A 110 0.71 6.78 2.03
N HIS A 111 -0.18 6.54 1.07
CA HIS A 111 -0.75 7.53 0.14
C HIS A 111 -1.46 8.75 0.75
N SER A 112 -1.46 8.92 2.07
CA SER A 112 -1.63 10.27 2.62
C SER A 112 -0.45 11.11 2.12
N LYS A 113 -0.70 12.01 1.17
CA LYS A 113 0.20 13.15 0.86
C LYS A 113 0.88 13.56 2.18
N PRO A 114 2.21 13.69 2.23
CA PRO A 114 2.89 14.01 3.47
C PRO A 114 2.22 15.25 4.06
N GLN A 115 1.53 15.08 5.19
CA GLN A 115 1.07 16.22 5.95
C GLN A 115 2.36 16.90 6.42
N PRO A 116 2.57 18.20 6.10
CA PRO A 116 3.77 18.88 6.52
C PRO A 116 3.88 18.74 8.04
N VAL A 117 4.89 18.02 8.49
CA VAL A 117 5.19 17.90 9.91
C VAL A 117 5.80 19.24 10.31
N PHE A 118 4.97 20.14 10.83
CA PHE A 118 5.44 21.43 11.32
C PHE A 118 6.27 21.21 12.58
N TYR A 119 7.59 21.14 12.44
CA TYR A 119 8.49 21.36 13.56
C TYR A 119 8.45 22.84 13.91
N THR A 120 7.78 23.19 15.00
CA THR A 120 7.94 24.51 15.63
C THR A 120 9.26 24.50 16.40
N LEU A 121 10.33 24.98 15.76
CA LEU A 121 11.54 25.37 16.50
C LEU A 121 11.24 26.68 17.24
N PHE A 122 11.01 26.58 18.55
CA PHE A 122 10.98 27.76 19.42
C PHE A 122 12.40 28.30 19.57
N PHE A 123 12.78 29.25 18.72
CA PHE A 123 13.92 30.11 19.02
C PHE A 123 13.46 31.18 20.02
N SER A 124 13.79 30.98 21.30
CA SER A 124 13.70 32.04 22.29
C SER A 124 14.90 32.98 22.12
N ALA A 125 14.70 34.05 21.35
CA ALA A 125 15.52 35.25 21.43
C ALA A 125 14.67 36.37 22.07
N PRO A 126 15.21 37.18 22.99
CA PRO A 126 14.44 38.21 23.67
C PRO A 126 13.97 39.27 22.67
N GLY A 127 12.66 39.30 22.41
CA GLY A 127 11.96 40.48 21.89
C GLY A 127 11.19 40.37 20.58
N ARG A 128 11.29 39.30 19.77
CA ARG A 128 10.48 39.17 18.52
C ARG A 128 10.21 37.70 18.14
N ILE A 129 8.93 37.35 17.98
CA ILE A 129 8.48 36.08 17.40
C ILE A 129 8.50 36.22 15.87
N PHE A 130 9.30 35.42 15.18
CA PHE A 130 9.22 35.28 13.72
C PHE A 130 8.67 33.90 13.37
N HIS A 131 7.60 33.86 12.57
CA HIS A 131 7.14 32.65 11.91
C HIS A 131 7.96 32.48 10.62
N MET A 132 8.90 31.54 10.60
CA MET A 132 9.63 31.18 9.39
C MET A 132 9.33 29.72 9.03
N PHE A 133 8.63 29.52 7.92
CA PHE A 133 8.38 28.19 7.37
C PHE A 133 9.58 27.80 6.49
N LEU A 134 10.39 26.84 6.95
CA LEU A 134 11.46 26.26 6.12
C LEU A 134 10.92 25.02 5.41
N TRP A 135 10.99 25.00 4.08
CA TRP A 135 10.67 23.83 3.27
C TRP A 135 11.94 23.01 3.06
N LEU A 136 12.08 21.88 3.73
CA LEU A 136 13.10 20.88 3.41
C LEU A 136 12.42 19.76 2.63
N SER A 137 12.66 19.72 1.32
CA SER A 137 12.41 18.53 0.51
C SER A 137 13.50 17.52 0.85
N GLN A 138 13.11 16.36 1.36
CA GLN A 138 13.89 15.15 1.20
C GLN A 138 13.15 14.28 0.19
#